data_AF-A0A829WYL4-F1
#
_entry.id   AF-A0A829WYL4-F1
#
_cell.length_a   1.000
_cell.length_b   1.000
_cell.length_c   1.000
_cell.angle_alpha   90.00
_cell.angle_beta   90.00
_cell.angle_gamma   90.00
#
_symmetry.space_group_name_H-M   'P 1'
#
loop_
_entity.id
_entity.type
_entity.pdbx_description
1 polymer ?
#
loop_
_entity_poly.entity_id
_entity_poly.type
_entity_poly.pdbx_seq_one_letter_code
_entity_poly.pdbx_strand_id
1 'polypeptide(L)'
;MARAPDPREIKILSDILALVLDEQPGHAATALERIRQMARRDGVTGGALKNLFTTRIGTISGKDETEHEKRLREQISGLERRLGQSESDTRTAQTRLGRCQTDLGLIQLELATLRMQRPWRYIAIVFAAGAGLLVGIAGTQFYHSLSVTRAPIDRASYLR
;
A
#
# COMPACT_ATOMS: atom_id res chain seq x y z
N MET A 1 -19.93 3.16 -49.52
CA MET A 1 -21.00 2.89 -48.56
C MET A 1 -21.16 1.39 -48.44
N ALA A 2 -20.64 0.78 -47.37
CA ALA A 2 -20.78 -0.66 -47.16
C ALA A 2 -22.21 -0.95 -46.72
N ARG A 3 -22.97 -1.67 -47.56
CA ARG A 3 -24.32 -2.13 -47.24
C ARG A 3 -24.25 -3.00 -45.98
N ALA A 4 -25.15 -2.77 -45.02
CA ALA A 4 -25.27 -3.63 -43.86
C ALA A 4 -25.45 -5.09 -44.34
N PRO A 5 -24.66 -6.04 -43.83
CA PRO A 5 -24.62 -7.38 -44.38
C PRO A 5 -25.95 -8.08 -44.15
N ASP A 6 -26.47 -8.72 -45.20
CA ASP A 6 -27.68 -9.50 -45.09
C ASP A 6 -27.36 -10.76 -44.25
N PRO A 7 -28.04 -11.01 -43.12
CA PRO A 7 -27.76 -12.16 -42.26
C PRO A 7 -27.84 -13.52 -43.00
N ARG A 8 -28.55 -13.56 -44.14
CA ARG A 8 -28.60 -14.71 -45.03
C ARG A 8 -27.25 -14.99 -45.70
N GLU A 9 -26.60 -13.95 -46.21
CA GLU A 9 -25.30 -14.05 -46.90
C GLU A 9 -24.19 -14.48 -45.95
N ILE A 10 -24.23 -14.00 -44.69
CA ILE A 10 -23.29 -14.41 -43.64
C ILE A 10 -23.43 -15.90 -43.33
N LYS A 11 -24.66 -16.40 -43.23
CA LYS A 11 -24.92 -17.81 -42.96
C LYS A 11 -24.37 -18.70 -44.09
N ILE A 12 -24.59 -18.29 -45.34
CA ILE A 12 -24.07 -18.98 -46.53
C ILE A 12 -22.53 -19.03 -46.48
N LEU A 13 -21.88 -17.92 -46.14
CA LEU A 13 -20.42 -17.84 -46.05
C LEU A 13 -19.84 -18.77 -44.98
N SER A 14 -20.44 -18.77 -43.79
CA SER A 14 -20.02 -19.61 -42.66
C SER A 14 -20.21 -21.10 -42.95
N ASP A 15 -21.32 -21.46 -43.62
CA ASP A 15 -21.63 -22.85 -43.98
C ASP A 15 -20.69 -23.36 -45.08
N ILE A 16 -20.34 -22.52 -46.06
CA ILE A 16 -19.33 -22.83 -47.09
C ILE A 16 -17.95 -23.03 -46.46
N LEU A 17 -17.56 -22.17 -45.53
CA LEU A 17 -16.25 -22.27 -44.88
C LEU A 17 -16.16 -23.51 -43.99
N ALA A 18 -17.21 -23.81 -43.23
CA ALA A 18 -17.29 -25.03 -42.42
C ALA A 18 -17.23 -26.30 -43.27
N LEU A 19 -17.97 -26.33 -44.38
CA LEU A 19 -18.02 -27.47 -45.29
C LEU A 19 -16.69 -27.69 -46.05
N VAL A 20 -15.90 -26.63 -46.27
CA VAL A 20 -14.55 -26.71 -46.85
C VAL A 20 -13.50 -27.14 -45.82
N LEU A 21 -13.71 -26.84 -44.53
CA LEU A 21 -12.77 -27.18 -43.46
C LEU A 21 -12.88 -28.64 -42.98
N ASP A 22 -14.06 -29.26 -43.09
CA ASP A 22 -14.36 -30.62 -42.58
C ASP A 22 -13.94 -31.77 -43.55
N GLU A 23 -12.71 -31.73 -44.07
CA GLU A 23 -12.18 -32.68 -45.08
C GLU A 23 -12.59 -34.18 -44.93
N GLN A 24 -13.21 -34.71 -46.00
CA GLN A 24 -12.89 -36.03 -46.56
C GLN A 24 -12.73 -35.89 -48.10
N PRO A 25 -11.64 -36.40 -48.70
CA PRO A 25 -11.20 -36.08 -50.08
C PRO A 25 -12.07 -36.61 -51.23
N GLY A 26 -13.32 -37.02 -50.96
CA GLY A 26 -14.34 -37.37 -51.97
C GLY A 26 -15.65 -36.57 -51.84
N HIS A 27 -15.84 -35.80 -50.76
CA HIS A 27 -17.09 -35.08 -50.49
C HIS A 27 -17.06 -33.61 -50.90
N ALA A 28 -15.87 -33.06 -51.19
CA ALA A 28 -15.69 -31.67 -51.61
C ALA A 28 -16.45 -31.35 -52.92
N ALA A 29 -16.52 -32.28 -53.88
CA ALA A 29 -17.26 -32.08 -55.13
C ALA A 29 -18.78 -32.02 -54.90
N THR A 30 -19.31 -32.91 -54.07
CA THR A 30 -20.74 -32.94 -53.71
C THR A 30 -21.13 -31.72 -52.86
N ALA A 31 -20.24 -31.29 -51.98
CA ALA A 31 -20.34 -30.06 -51.21
C ALA A 31 -20.36 -28.83 -52.13
N LEU A 32 -19.42 -28.73 -53.07
CA LEU A 32 -19.38 -27.64 -54.05
C LEU A 32 -20.66 -27.59 -54.90
N GLU A 33 -21.19 -28.75 -55.29
CA GLU A 33 -22.40 -28.83 -56.10
C GLU A 33 -23.65 -28.41 -55.29
N ARG A 34 -23.74 -28.77 -54.00
CA ARG A 34 -24.78 -28.25 -53.10
C ARG A 34 -24.66 -26.73 -52.91
N ILE A 35 -23.44 -26.22 -52.75
CA ILE A 35 -23.18 -24.79 -52.65
C ILE A 35 -23.59 -24.08 -53.94
N ARG A 36 -23.24 -24.65 -55.10
CA ARG A 36 -23.62 -24.14 -56.42
C ARG A 36 -25.14 -24.13 -56.62
N GLN A 37 -25.84 -25.18 -56.20
CA GLN A 37 -27.30 -25.24 -56.23
C GLN A 37 -27.94 -24.22 -55.30
N MET A 38 -27.42 -24.05 -54.09
CA MET A 38 -27.91 -23.06 -53.12
C MET A 38 -27.69 -21.64 -53.62
N ALA A 39 -26.49 -21.33 -54.13
CA ALA A 39 -26.18 -20.04 -54.73
C ALA A 39 -27.06 -19.73 -55.96
N ARG A 40 -27.37 -20.75 -56.78
CA ARG A 40 -28.31 -20.61 -57.91
C ARG A 40 -29.74 -20.34 -57.45
N ARG A 41 -30.22 -21.08 -56.43
CA ARG A 41 -31.55 -20.90 -55.84
C ARG A 41 -31.71 -19.50 -55.26
N ASP A 42 -30.66 -19.00 -54.62
CA ASP A 42 -30.69 -17.74 -53.89
C ASP A 42 -30.15 -16.55 -54.73
N GLY A 43 -29.85 -16.77 -56.03
CA GLY A 43 -29.42 -15.74 -56.98
C GLY A 43 -28.03 -15.14 -56.70
N VAL A 44 -27.23 -15.76 -55.85
CA VAL A 44 -25.94 -15.25 -55.41
C VAL A 44 -24.86 -15.61 -56.42
N THR A 45 -24.19 -14.59 -56.97
CA THR A 45 -23.12 -14.77 -57.96
C THR A 45 -21.74 -14.91 -57.31
N GLY A 46 -20.79 -15.56 -57.99
CA GLY A 46 -19.42 -15.69 -57.49
C GLY A 46 -18.71 -14.35 -57.24
N GLY A 47 -19.06 -13.30 -58.00
CA GLY A 47 -18.58 -11.94 -57.77
C GLY A 47 -19.13 -11.31 -56.48
N ALA A 48 -20.40 -11.58 -56.15
CA ALA A 48 -20.99 -11.17 -54.89
C ALA A 48 -20.29 -11.87 -53.71
N LEU A 49 -20.05 -13.18 -53.80
CA LEU A 49 -19.30 -13.94 -52.79
C LEU A 49 -17.89 -13.38 -52.57
N LYS A 50 -17.16 -13.11 -53.65
CA LYS A 50 -15.80 -12.55 -53.58
C LYS A 50 -15.79 -11.19 -52.89
N ASN A 51 -16.75 -10.34 -53.20
CA ASN A 51 -16.87 -9.02 -52.58
C ASN A 51 -17.23 -9.13 -51.08
N LEU A 52 -18.08 -10.09 -50.70
CA LEU A 52 -18.40 -10.35 -49.30
C LEU A 52 -17.18 -10.83 -48.51
N PHE A 53 -16.41 -11.77 -49.05
CA PHE A 53 -15.15 -12.22 -48.45
C PHE A 53 -14.16 -11.07 -48.29
N THR A 54 -13.92 -10.31 -49.36
CA THR A 54 -12.93 -9.22 -49.36
C THR A 54 -13.34 -8.11 -48.39
N THR A 55 -14.63 -7.74 -48.38
CA THR A 55 -15.16 -6.72 -47.47
C THR A 55 -15.08 -7.20 -46.02
N ARG A 56 -15.38 -8.48 -45.75
CA ARG A 56 -15.42 -8.97 -44.37
C ARG A 56 -14.04 -9.21 -43.78
N ILE A 57 -13.10 -9.77 -44.55
CA ILE A 57 -11.71 -9.93 -44.09
C ILE A 57 -11.07 -8.56 -43.83
N GLY A 58 -11.29 -7.58 -44.71
CA GLY A 58 -10.79 -6.21 -44.51
C GLY A 58 -11.41 -5.50 -43.30
N THR A 59 -12.71 -5.70 -43.05
CA THR A 59 -13.41 -5.02 -41.94
C THR A 59 -13.21 -5.70 -40.58
N ILE A 60 -13.04 -7.02 -40.53
CA ILE A 60 -12.72 -7.74 -39.29
C ILE A 60 -11.31 -7.36 -38.84
N SER A 61 -10.32 -7.43 -39.74
CA SER A 61 -8.92 -7.16 -39.40
C SER A 61 -8.72 -5.75 -38.84
N GLY A 62 -9.27 -4.73 -39.51
CA GLY A 62 -9.12 -3.35 -39.05
C GLY A 62 -9.87 -3.05 -37.74
N LYS A 63 -11.03 -3.68 -37.52
CA LYS A 63 -11.80 -3.46 -36.29
C LYS A 63 -11.12 -4.11 -35.09
N ASP A 64 -10.67 -5.36 -35.21
CA ASP A 64 -9.99 -6.06 -34.11
C ASP A 64 -8.66 -5.38 -33.75
N GLU A 65 -7.90 -4.89 -34.73
CA GLU A 65 -6.64 -4.17 -34.49
C GLU A 65 -6.90 -2.85 -33.74
N THR A 66 -7.91 -2.07 -34.13
CA THR A 66 -8.25 -0.82 -33.44
C THR A 66 -8.77 -1.04 -32.01
N GLU A 67 -9.55 -2.09 -31.78
CA GLU A 67 -10.05 -2.44 -30.44
C GLU A 67 -8.92 -3.00 -29.57
N HIS A 68 -7.99 -3.76 -30.15
CA HIS A 68 -6.79 -4.23 -29.47
C HIS A 68 -5.89 -3.06 -29.06
N GLU A 69 -5.68 -2.08 -29.95
CA GLU A 69 -4.90 -0.88 -29.68
C GLU A 69 -5.53 -0.04 -28.57
N LYS A 70 -6.86 0.17 -28.59
CA LYS A 70 -7.58 0.87 -27.51
C LYS A 70 -7.40 0.15 -26.18
N ARG A 71 -7.55 -1.18 -26.16
CA ARG A 71 -7.38 -1.98 -24.94
C ARG A 71 -5.97 -1.86 -24.38
N LEU A 72 -4.94 -1.86 -25.23
CA LEU A 72 -3.56 -1.63 -24.83
C LEU A 72 -3.37 -0.22 -24.25
N ARG A 73 -3.95 0.81 -24.88
CA ARG A 73 -3.89 2.19 -24.37
C ARG A 73 -4.58 2.33 -23.02
N GLU A 74 -5.73 1.70 -22.83
CA GLU A 74 -6.42 1.65 -21.55
C GLU A 74 -5.57 0.95 -20.48
N GLN A 75 -4.96 -0.19 -20.81
CA GLN A 75 -4.04 -0.89 -19.90
C GLN A 75 -2.84 -0.03 -19.52
N ILE A 76 -2.22 0.66 -20.47
CA ILE A 76 -1.09 1.56 -20.22
C ILE A 76 -1.51 2.68 -19.27
N SER A 77 -2.62 3.37 -19.56
CA SER A 77 -3.12 4.45 -18.69
C SER A 77 -3.49 3.94 -17.29
N GLY A 78 -3.99 2.71 -17.18
CA GLY A 78 -4.26 2.06 -15.90
C GLY A 78 -2.98 1.77 -15.12
N LEU A 79 -1.95 1.27 -15.79
CA LEU A 79 -0.64 0.99 -15.19
C LEU A 79 0.06 2.29 -14.75
N GLU A 80 0.03 3.35 -15.56
CA GLU A 80 0.59 4.66 -15.21
C GLU A 80 -0.06 5.26 -13.96
N ARG A 81 -1.40 5.18 -13.86
CA ARG A 81 -2.11 5.62 -12.64
C ARG A 81 -1.68 4.83 -11.41
N ARG A 82 -1.57 3.51 -11.52
CA ARG A 82 -1.12 2.65 -10.41
C ARG A 82 0.32 2.95 -10.01
N LEU A 83 1.19 3.22 -10.98
CA LEU A 83 2.58 3.59 -10.72
C LEU A 83 2.66 4.94 -9.98
N GLY A 84 1.93 5.95 -10.45
CA GLY A 84 1.86 7.25 -9.79
C GLY A 84 1.28 7.16 -8.38
N GLN A 85 0.28 6.29 -8.17
CA GLN A 85 -0.28 6.05 -6.85
C GLN A 85 0.74 5.38 -5.92
N SER A 86 1.45 4.35 -6.39
CA SER A 86 2.50 3.69 -5.62
C SER A 86 3.66 4.65 -5.28
N GLU A 87 4.04 5.53 -6.22
CA GLU A 87 5.06 6.54 -5.97
C GLU A 87 4.61 7.55 -4.90
N SER A 88 3.36 8.00 -4.95
CA SER A 88 2.79 8.85 -3.90
C SER A 88 2.81 8.13 -2.55
N ASP A 89 2.38 6.86 -2.49
CA ASP A 89 2.35 6.09 -1.25
C ASP A 89 3.76 5.94 -0.65
N THR A 90 4.76 5.62 -1.47
CA THR A 90 6.15 5.54 -1.00
C THR A 90 6.68 6.87 -0.46
N ARG A 91 6.38 8.00 -1.12
CA ARG A 91 6.71 9.34 -0.61
C ARG A 91 6.03 9.64 0.72
N THR A 92 4.76 9.26 0.88
CA THR A 92 4.06 9.44 2.16
C THR A 92 4.65 8.56 3.27
N ALA A 93 5.02 7.31 2.95
CA ALA A 93 5.67 6.40 3.89
C ALA A 93 7.05 6.94 4.33
N GLN A 94 7.86 7.44 3.40
CA GLN A 94 9.13 8.09 3.71
C GLN A 94 8.95 9.32 4.59
N THR A 95 7.94 10.15 4.31
CA THR A 95 7.63 11.33 5.14
C THR A 95 7.23 10.91 6.55
N ARG A 96 6.45 9.83 6.70
CA ARG A 96 6.08 9.28 8.01
C ARG A 96 7.28 8.72 8.76
N LEU A 97 8.18 8.02 8.08
CA LEU A 97 9.43 7.53 8.68
C LEU A 97 10.30 8.67 9.17
N GLY A 98 10.45 9.74 8.37
CA GLY A 98 11.17 10.95 8.78
C GLY A 98 10.60 11.57 10.05
N ARG A 99 9.26 11.67 10.16
CA ARG A 99 8.60 12.15 11.38
C ARG A 99 8.84 11.25 12.59
N CYS A 100 8.74 9.93 12.43
CA CYS A 100 9.04 9.00 13.52
C CYS A 100 10.50 9.10 13.99
N GLN A 101 11.44 9.29 13.06
CA GLN A 101 12.85 9.47 13.40
C GLN A 101 13.09 10.78 14.19
N THR A 102 12.43 11.87 13.81
CA THR A 102 12.53 13.13 14.57
C THR A 102 11.92 13.00 15.95
N ASP A 103 10.77 12.35 16.08
CA ASP A 103 10.09 12.15 17.37
C ASP A 103 10.95 11.27 18.31
N LEU A 104 11.54 10.20 17.78
CA LEU A 104 12.49 9.38 18.53
C LEU A 104 13.71 10.18 19.01
N GLY A 105 14.24 11.06 18.16
CA GLY A 105 15.35 11.94 18.54
C GLY A 105 14.99 12.90 19.67
N LEU A 106 13.79 13.49 19.63
CA LEU A 106 13.27 14.37 20.67
C LEU A 106 13.09 13.61 22.00
N ILE A 107 12.47 12.44 21.98
CA ILE A 107 12.28 11.61 23.19
C ILE A 107 13.63 11.19 23.79
N GLN A 108 14.61 10.84 22.96
CA GLN A 108 15.95 10.52 23.44
C GLN A 108 16.63 11.72 24.10
N LEU A 109 16.45 12.93 23.56
CA LEU A 109 16.95 14.16 24.16
C LEU A 109 16.26 14.42 25.52
N GLU A 110 14.95 14.28 25.60
CA GLU A 110 14.19 14.41 26.85
C GLU A 110 14.65 13.38 27.89
N LEU A 111 14.88 12.12 27.49
CA LEU A 111 15.42 11.11 28.40
C LEU A 111 16.84 11.44 28.86
N ALA A 112 17.68 12.01 28.00
CA ALA A 112 19.03 12.45 28.36
C ALA A 112 18.99 13.60 29.37
N THR A 113 18.12 14.60 29.17
CA THR A 113 17.97 15.73 30.11
C THR A 113 17.41 15.27 31.45
N LEU A 114 16.41 14.38 31.44
CA LEU A 114 15.87 13.78 32.67
C LEU A 114 16.89 12.92 33.42
N ARG A 115 17.70 12.12 32.69
CA ARG A 115 18.81 11.36 33.30
C ARG A 115 19.85 12.29 33.93
N MET A 116 20.17 13.42 33.29
CA MET A 116 21.09 14.43 33.83
C MET A 116 20.56 15.06 35.13
N GLN A 117 19.24 15.23 35.26
CA GLN A 117 18.61 15.84 36.44
C GLN A 117 18.51 14.90 37.65
N ARG A 118 18.47 13.58 37.41
CA ARG A 118 18.32 12.56 38.46
C ARG A 118 19.42 12.57 39.55
N PRO A 119 20.73 12.62 39.24
CA PRO A 119 21.79 12.61 40.27
C PRO A 119 21.77 13.86 41.15
N TRP A 120 21.42 15.01 40.57
CA TRP A 120 21.35 16.29 41.30
C TRP A 120 20.32 16.26 42.43
N ARG A 121 19.17 15.61 42.21
CA ARG A 121 18.14 15.44 43.24
C ARG A 121 18.61 14.59 44.41
N TYR A 122 19.33 13.50 44.15
CA TYR A 122 19.86 12.65 45.23
C TYR A 122 20.95 13.35 46.02
N ILE A 123 21.86 14.07 45.36
CA ILE A 123 22.92 14.85 46.03
C ILE A 123 22.29 15.93 46.93
N ALA A 124 21.25 16.63 46.46
CA ALA A 124 20.55 17.63 47.27
C ALA A 124 19.88 17.03 48.51
N ILE A 125 19.25 15.86 48.39
CA ILE A 125 18.64 15.15 49.54
C ILE A 125 19.70 14.72 50.56
N VAL A 126 20.81 14.14 50.09
CA VAL A 126 21.92 13.71 50.97
C VAL A 126 22.52 14.91 51.71
N PHE A 127 22.71 16.03 51.00
CA PHE A 127 23.25 17.25 51.61
C PHE A 127 22.27 17.85 52.64
N ALA A 128 20.98 17.92 52.32
CA ALA A 128 19.95 18.39 53.24
C ALA A 128 19.85 17.50 54.50
N ALA A 129 19.91 16.18 54.34
CA ALA A 129 19.92 15.23 55.45
C ALA A 129 21.17 15.40 56.33
N GLY A 130 22.35 15.55 55.72
CA GLY A 130 23.61 15.79 56.43
C GLY A 130 23.60 17.10 57.20
N ALA A 131 23.17 18.20 56.57
CA ALA A 131 23.05 19.50 57.21
C ALA A 131 22.05 19.47 58.37
N GLY A 132 20.88 18.85 58.17
CA GLY A 132 19.88 18.67 59.23
C GLY A 132 20.40 17.87 60.42
N LEU A 133 21.15 16.80 60.17
CA LEU A 133 21.76 15.98 61.22
C LEU A 133 22.81 16.76 62.02
N LEU A 134 23.67 17.54 61.35
CA LEU A 134 24.65 18.40 62.02
C LEU A 134 23.98 19.48 62.88
N VAL A 135 22.95 20.14 62.36
CA VAL A 135 22.16 21.13 63.10
C VAL A 135 21.47 20.47 64.30
N GLY A 136 20.93 19.26 64.15
CA GLY A 136 20.32 18.51 65.25
C GLY A 136 21.31 18.19 66.38
N ILE A 137 22.52 17.72 66.04
CA ILE A 137 23.58 17.42 67.02
C ILE A 137 24.01 18.70 67.73
N ALA A 138 24.26 19.77 66.98
CA ALA A 138 24.66 21.06 67.56
C ALA A 138 23.58 21.64 68.49
N GLY A 139 22.31 21.57 68.08
CA GLY A 139 21.18 21.99 68.91
C GLY A 139 21.05 21.16 70.19
N THR A 140 21.28 19.85 70.11
CA THR A 140 21.24 18.95 71.27
C THR A 140 22.34 19.27 72.27
N GLN A 141 23.57 19.54 71.80
CA GLN A 141 24.68 19.95 72.65
C GLN A 141 24.43 21.31 73.31
N PHE A 142 23.86 22.26 72.57
CA PHE A 142 23.48 23.57 73.10
C PHE A 142 22.41 23.46 74.19
N TYR A 143 21.38 22.62 73.99
CA TYR A 143 20.34 22.38 74.99
C TYR A 143 20.89 21.70 76.25
N HIS A 144 21.79 20.73 76.11
CA HIS A 144 22.46 20.13 77.26
C HIS A 144 23.35 21.15 77.99
N SER A 145 24.06 22.02 77.29
CA SER A 145 24.84 23.10 77.93
C SER A 145 23.98 24.07 78.72
N LEU A 146 22.74 24.33 78.29
CA LEU A 146 21.80 25.20 78.99
C LEU A 146 21.09 24.51 80.17
N SER A 147 20.94 23.18 80.12
CA SER A 147 20.18 22.41 81.13
C SER A 147 21.06 21.73 82.19
N VAL A 148 22.36 21.53 81.92
CA VAL A 148 23.34 20.97 82.88
C VAL A 148 23.89 22.06 83.80
N THR A 149 23.00 22.64 84.61
CA THR A 149 23.36 23.50 85.76
C THR A 149 22.72 23.04 87.06
N ARG A 150 22.09 21.86 87.10
CA ARG A 150 21.60 21.27 88.35
C ARG A 150 22.74 20.56 89.06
N ALA A 151 23.28 21.25 90.07
CA ALA A 151 24.28 20.74 90.99
C ALA A 151 23.87 19.37 91.57
N PRO A 152 24.82 18.42 91.73
CA PRO A 152 24.56 17.21 92.50
C PRO A 152 24.33 17.62 93.96
N ILE A 153 23.16 17.28 94.50
CA ILE A 153 22.84 17.46 95.92
C ILE A 153 23.71 16.47 96.69
N ASP A 154 24.82 16.95 97.22
CA ASP A 154 25.69 16.18 98.10
C ASP A 154 24.98 15.94 99.44
N ARG A 155 24.56 14.68 99.66
CA ARG A 155 23.85 14.26 100.88
C ARG A 155 24.80 13.77 101.97
N ALA A 156 26.12 13.96 101.82
CA ALA A 156 27.11 13.46 102.77
C ALA A 156 27.29 14.33 104.04
N SER A 157 26.61 15.47 104.17
CA SER A 157 26.87 16.43 105.26
C SER A 157 25.97 16.33 106.51
N TYR A 158 25.07 15.33 106.62
CA TYR A 158 24.10 15.25 107.73
C TYR A 158 24.39 14.19 108.81
N LEU A 159 25.59 13.60 108.81
CA LEU A 159 26.04 12.71 109.89
C LEU A 159 27.30 13.26 110.54
N ARG A 160 27.15 14.31 111.35
CA ARG A 160 28.11 14.62 112.40
C ARG A 160 27.45 15.31 113.57
#